data_AF-A0A6U8NV46-F1
#
_entry.id   AF-A0A6U8NV46-F1
#
_cell.length_a   1.000
_cell.length_b   1.000
_cell.length_c   1.000
_cell.angle_alpha   90.00
_cell.angle_beta   90.00
_cell.angle_gamma   90.00
#
_symmetry.space_group_name_H-M   'P 1'
#
loop_
_entity.id
_entity.type
_entity.pdbx_description
1 polymer ?
#
loop_
_entity_poly.entity_id
_entity_poly.type
_entity_poly.pdbx_seq_one_letter_code
_entity_poly.pdbx_strand_id
1 'polypeptide(L)'
;YWYVDYVIGYRFDNFKSLFKLEDPEPEPGPEPPGRGNKRNKKKQPDKPVVVYPAAYSTRVQGQIPLPLHYQMEVYHYLCRSLFSFLAALQSGGVALERVDGPPLGAAWNVFDNRMKPFLYLQKPHYIRYDTYLLHANTANYQSGDLVTAAVDLLKRGVAALTHALDRLPDEQSQHMFTPLLKVAKANALSMMMYMNGHCKDKDVDLDWSFSPSFPVIKFKKKAEKPARK
;
A
#
# COMPACT_ATOMS: atom_id res chain seq x y z
N TYR A 1 -2.88 0.09 7.23
CA TYR A 1 -2.46 -0.34 5.88
C TYR A 1 -0.98 -0.66 5.80
N TRP A 2 -0.07 0.30 6.00
CA TRP A 2 1.38 0.00 5.98
C TRP A 2 1.80 -1.13 6.95
N TYR A 3 1.31 -1.14 8.19
CA TYR A 3 1.60 -2.23 9.13
C TYR A 3 1.11 -3.60 8.63
N VAL A 4 -0.07 -3.64 8.00
CA VAL A 4 -0.62 -4.88 7.43
C VAL A 4 0.22 -5.34 6.23
N ASP A 5 0.64 -4.40 5.38
CA ASP A 5 1.57 -4.66 4.27
C ASP A 5 2.91 -5.23 4.76
N TYR A 6 3.47 -4.66 5.82
CA TYR A 6 4.66 -5.17 6.49
C TYR A 6 4.49 -6.60 7.00
N VAL A 7 3.37 -6.90 7.67
CA VAL A 7 3.06 -8.25 8.16
C VAL A 7 2.93 -9.24 7.00
N ILE A 8 2.29 -8.84 5.89
CA ILE A 8 2.16 -9.66 4.68
C ILE A 8 3.53 -9.94 4.08
N GLY A 9 4.38 -8.92 3.94
CA GLY A 9 5.77 -9.07 3.47
C GLY A 9 6.55 -10.07 4.32
N TYR A 10 6.49 -9.92 5.65
CA TYR A 10 7.13 -10.86 6.58
C TYR A 10 6.63 -12.31 6.40
N ARG A 11 5.32 -12.50 6.17
CA ARG A 11 4.75 -13.83 5.92
C ARG A 11 5.23 -14.41 4.60
N PHE A 12 5.37 -13.60 3.55
CA PHE A 12 5.93 -14.03 2.27
C PHE A 12 7.37 -14.50 2.40
N ASP A 13 8.22 -13.75 3.09
CA ASP A 13 9.62 -14.15 3.28
C ASP A 13 9.73 -15.47 4.06
N ASN A 14 8.87 -15.66 5.07
CA ASN A 14 8.77 -16.94 5.76
C ASN A 14 8.29 -18.07 4.85
N PHE A 15 7.27 -17.85 4.02
CA PHE A 15 6.82 -18.86 3.07
C PHE A 15 7.90 -19.18 2.02
N LYS A 16 8.59 -18.18 1.48
CA LYS A 16 9.73 -18.40 0.59
C LYS A 16 10.78 -19.28 1.25
N SER A 17 11.11 -19.01 2.52
CA SER A 17 12.08 -19.81 3.29
C SER A 17 11.60 -21.23 3.58
N LEU A 18 10.32 -21.42 3.94
CA LEU A 18 9.72 -22.72 4.26
C LEU A 18 9.61 -23.62 3.02
N PHE A 19 9.35 -23.02 1.87
CA PHE A 19 9.15 -23.72 0.61
C PHE A 19 10.40 -23.73 -0.28
N LYS A 20 11.55 -23.25 0.23
CA LYS A 20 12.82 -23.11 -0.51
C LYS A 20 12.62 -22.48 -1.90
N LEU A 21 11.77 -21.46 -1.95
CA LEU A 21 11.48 -20.73 -3.18
C LEU A 21 12.65 -19.79 -3.41
N GLU A 22 13.60 -20.22 -4.24
CA GLU A 22 14.67 -19.35 -4.71
C GLU A 22 14.06 -18.20 -5.52
N ASP A 23 14.52 -16.98 -5.25
CA ASP A 23 14.25 -15.86 -6.15
C ASP A 23 14.79 -16.27 -7.54
N PRO A 24 14.03 -16.07 -8.62
CA PRO A 24 14.58 -16.31 -9.94
C PRO A 24 15.87 -15.50 -10.07
N GLU A 25 16.97 -16.16 -10.43
CA GLU A 25 18.17 -15.44 -10.85
C GLU A 25 17.71 -14.37 -11.85
N PRO A 26 18.14 -13.10 -11.68
CA PRO A 26 17.82 -12.09 -12.67
C PRO A 26 18.35 -12.60 -14.00
N GLU A 27 17.45 -12.95 -14.92
CA GLU A 27 17.87 -13.30 -16.27
C GLU A 27 18.71 -12.13 -16.77
N PRO A 28 19.93 -12.39 -17.26
CA PRO A 28 20.77 -11.33 -17.77
C PRO A 28 20.01 -10.65 -18.90
N GLY A 29 19.57 -9.42 -18.64
CA GLY A 29 18.96 -8.59 -19.67
C GLY A 29 19.92 -8.47 -20.86
N PRO A 30 19.40 -8.32 -22.09
CA PRO A 30 20.25 -8.22 -23.27
C PRO A 30 21.26 -7.09 -23.05
N GLU A 31 22.55 -7.39 -23.25
CA GLU A 31 23.61 -6.41 -23.18
C GLU A 31 23.25 -5.22 -24.10
N PRO A 32 23.24 -3.98 -23.59
CA PRO A 32 23.12 -2.83 -24.48
C PRO A 32 24.31 -2.84 -25.44
N PRO A 33 24.09 -2.66 -26.75
CA PRO A 33 25.16 -2.79 -27.73
C PRO A 33 26.19 -1.68 -27.51
N GLY A 34 27.38 -2.10 -27.06
CA GLY A 34 28.67 -1.43 -27.19
C GLY A 34 28.78 0.04 -26.77
N ARG A 35 29.53 0.27 -25.68
CA ARG A 35 30.79 1.05 -25.76
C ARG A 35 31.58 0.96 -24.46
N GLY A 36 32.88 0.72 -24.64
CA GLY A 36 33.84 0.39 -23.61
C GLY A 36 34.07 1.46 -22.54
N ASN A 37 34.55 0.97 -21.40
CA ASN A 37 35.46 1.58 -20.43
C ASN A 37 35.55 3.12 -20.39
N LYS A 38 35.12 3.70 -19.25
CA LYS A 38 36.04 4.43 -18.35
C LYS A 38 35.39 4.62 -16.98
N ARG A 39 36.07 4.09 -15.97
CA ARG A 39 35.92 4.45 -14.55
C ARG A 39 35.87 5.97 -14.41
N ASN A 40 34.82 6.48 -13.78
CA ASN A 40 34.93 7.63 -12.88
C ASN A 40 33.88 7.50 -11.78
N LYS A 41 34.32 6.95 -10.64
CA LYS A 41 33.59 6.96 -9.37
C LYS A 41 33.55 8.40 -8.86
N LYS A 42 32.49 9.15 -9.17
CA LYS A 42 32.00 10.19 -8.25
C LYS A 42 30.93 9.54 -7.39
N LYS A 43 31.30 9.20 -6.14
CA LYS A 43 30.37 8.84 -5.07
C LYS A 43 29.41 10.01 -4.84
N GLN A 44 28.21 9.95 -5.42
CA GLN A 44 27.07 10.62 -4.82
C GLN A 44 26.66 9.81 -3.58
N PRO A 45 26.28 10.46 -2.47
CA PRO A 45 25.79 9.73 -1.32
C PRO A 45 24.56 8.95 -1.74
N ASP A 46 24.57 7.66 -1.45
CA ASP A 46 23.47 6.74 -1.71
C ASP A 46 22.17 7.38 -1.19
N LYS A 47 21.31 7.80 -2.11
CA LYS A 47 19.90 7.96 -1.77
C LYS A 47 19.49 6.61 -1.16
N PRO A 48 18.78 6.57 -0.03
CA PRO A 48 18.28 5.31 0.50
C PRO A 48 17.37 4.71 -0.58
N VAL A 49 17.92 3.76 -1.35
CA VAL A 49 17.15 2.93 -2.24
C VAL A 49 16.36 2.08 -1.30
N VAL A 50 15.11 2.48 -1.08
CA VAL A 50 14.17 1.61 -0.40
C VAL A 50 13.94 0.45 -1.37
N VAL A 51 14.69 -0.63 -1.15
CA VAL A 51 14.55 -1.88 -1.90
C VAL A 51 13.21 -2.46 -1.46
N TYR A 52 12.18 -2.15 -2.24
CA TYR A 52 10.88 -2.74 -2.04
C TYR A 52 10.81 -4.06 -2.81
N PRO A 53 10.25 -5.12 -2.21
CA PRO A 53 10.22 -6.44 -2.84
C PRO A 53 9.53 -6.36 -4.21
N ALA A 54 10.24 -6.84 -5.23
CA ALA A 54 9.77 -6.92 -6.60
C ALA A 54 8.50 -7.79 -6.69
N ALA A 55 7.67 -7.51 -7.71
CA ALA A 55 6.44 -8.23 -8.01
C ALA A 55 6.59 -9.75 -7.86
N TYR A 56 5.66 -10.35 -7.12
CA TYR A 56 5.73 -11.72 -6.61
C TYR A 56 5.79 -12.74 -7.75
N SER A 57 6.88 -13.52 -7.78
CA SER A 57 7.17 -14.56 -8.77
C SER A 57 6.07 -15.63 -8.84
N THR A 58 5.67 -15.97 -10.07
CA THR A 58 4.70 -17.04 -10.42
C THR A 58 5.12 -18.45 -9.95
N ARG A 59 6.38 -18.66 -9.51
CA ARG A 59 6.85 -19.96 -9.00
C ARG A 59 6.31 -20.33 -7.61
N VAL A 60 5.71 -19.39 -6.87
CA VAL A 60 5.16 -19.62 -5.52
C VAL A 60 3.84 -20.41 -5.55
N GLN A 61 3.15 -20.47 -6.69
CA GLN A 61 1.80 -21.05 -6.83
C GLN A 61 1.70 -22.56 -6.53
N GLY A 62 2.80 -23.31 -6.56
CA GLY A 62 2.77 -24.77 -6.41
C GLY A 62 2.72 -25.30 -4.98
N GLN A 63 3.07 -24.49 -3.96
CA GLN A 63 3.26 -24.98 -2.58
C GLN A 63 2.44 -24.24 -1.51
N ILE A 64 1.93 -23.04 -1.82
CA ILE A 64 0.97 -22.32 -0.97
C ILE A 64 -0.46 -22.65 -1.44
N PRO A 65 -1.42 -22.92 -0.54
CA PRO A 65 -2.82 -23.05 -0.92
C PRO A 65 -3.24 -21.86 -1.80
N LEU A 66 -3.73 -22.16 -3.00
CA LEU A 66 -4.01 -21.16 -4.03
C LEU A 66 -4.90 -19.99 -3.53
N PRO A 67 -5.96 -20.22 -2.72
CA PRO A 67 -6.75 -19.13 -2.13
C PRO A 67 -5.95 -18.21 -1.20
N LEU A 68 -5.05 -18.77 -0.39
CA LEU A 68 -4.22 -18.01 0.54
C LEU A 68 -3.20 -17.14 -0.22
N HIS A 69 -2.63 -17.67 -1.29
CA HIS A 69 -1.71 -16.92 -2.14
C HIS A 69 -2.38 -15.68 -2.75
N TYR A 70 -3.55 -15.85 -3.37
CA TYR A 70 -4.31 -14.72 -3.93
C TYR A 70 -4.75 -13.74 -2.85
N GLN A 71 -5.19 -14.22 -1.70
CA GLN A 71 -5.59 -13.34 -0.60
C GLN A 71 -4.43 -12.45 -0.15
N MET A 72 -3.23 -13.03 0.03
CA MET A 72 -2.05 -12.27 0.44
C MET A 72 -1.61 -11.27 -0.64
N GLU A 73 -1.58 -11.68 -1.90
CA GLU A 73 -1.20 -10.82 -3.03
C GLU A 73 -2.17 -9.64 -3.18
N VAL A 74 -3.47 -9.89 -3.15
CA VAL A 74 -4.51 -8.86 -3.21
C VAL A 74 -4.36 -7.88 -2.05
N TYR A 75 -4.20 -8.38 -0.82
CA TYR A 75 -4.10 -7.51 0.35
C TYR A 75 -2.81 -6.69 0.33
N HIS A 76 -1.71 -7.23 -0.20
CA HIS A 76 -0.48 -6.48 -0.40
C HIS A 76 -0.72 -5.26 -1.31
N TYR A 77 -1.22 -5.49 -2.53
CA TYR A 77 -1.46 -4.40 -3.48
C TYR A 77 -2.46 -3.37 -2.97
N LEU A 78 -3.56 -3.82 -2.35
CA LEU A 78 -4.57 -2.92 -1.80
C LEU A 78 -4.05 -2.10 -0.62
N CYS A 79 -3.36 -2.72 0.34
CA CYS A 79 -2.79 -2.00 1.48
C CYS A 79 -1.78 -0.96 1.03
N ARG A 80 -0.91 -1.34 0.10
CA ARG A 80 0.17 -0.49 -0.37
C ARG A 80 -0.33 0.67 -1.21
N SER A 81 -1.25 0.41 -2.14
CA SER A 81 -1.92 1.44 -2.92
C SER A 81 -2.66 2.44 -2.02
N LEU A 82 -3.44 1.94 -1.06
CA LEU A 82 -4.21 2.80 -0.15
C LEU A 82 -3.31 3.61 0.78
N PHE A 83 -2.22 3.02 1.28
CA PHE A 83 -1.22 3.74 2.06
C PHE A 83 -0.58 4.88 1.26
N SER A 84 -0.12 4.60 0.04
CA SER A 84 0.47 5.63 -0.83
C SER A 84 -0.51 6.75 -1.16
N PHE A 85 -1.79 6.42 -1.39
CA PHE A 85 -2.79 7.43 -1.69
C PHE A 85 -3.15 8.29 -0.47
N LEU A 86 -3.28 7.69 0.71
CA LEU A 86 -3.49 8.44 1.96
C LEU A 86 -2.30 9.38 2.27
N ALA A 87 -1.07 8.91 2.05
CA ALA A 87 0.13 9.74 2.17
C ALA A 87 0.10 10.91 1.16
N ALA A 88 -0.29 10.66 -0.09
CA ALA A 88 -0.43 11.71 -1.09
C ALA A 88 -1.48 12.76 -0.68
N LEU A 89 -2.66 12.33 -0.21
CA LEU A 89 -3.71 13.22 0.30
C LEU A 89 -3.21 14.09 1.44
N GLN A 90 -2.49 13.50 2.40
CA GLN A 90 -1.90 14.23 3.53
C GLN A 90 -0.84 15.24 3.05
N SER A 91 0.04 14.85 2.13
CA SER A 91 1.05 15.74 1.55
C SER A 91 0.44 16.89 0.73
N GLY A 92 -0.72 16.65 0.10
CA GLY A 92 -1.49 17.63 -0.65
C GLY A 92 -2.35 18.55 0.22
N GLY A 93 -2.27 18.43 1.55
CA GLY A 93 -3.04 19.24 2.50
C GLY A 93 -4.54 18.95 2.48
N VAL A 94 -4.96 17.79 1.97
CA VAL A 94 -6.37 17.38 1.97
C VAL A 94 -6.71 16.81 3.34
N ALA A 95 -7.61 17.49 4.06
CA ALA A 95 -8.05 17.06 5.38
C ALA A 95 -8.88 15.77 5.29
N LEU A 96 -8.50 14.78 6.09
CA LEU A 96 -9.30 13.59 6.34
C LEU A 96 -10.24 13.92 7.51
N GLU A 97 -11.55 14.00 7.26
CA GLU A 97 -12.58 14.49 8.20
C GLU A 97 -12.61 13.72 9.55
N ARG A 98 -12.05 12.51 9.59
CA ARG A 98 -11.93 11.67 10.79
C ARG A 98 -10.55 11.68 11.46
N VAL A 99 -9.63 12.51 10.98
CA VAL A 99 -8.23 12.54 11.44
C VAL A 99 -7.85 13.98 11.81
N ASP A 100 -8.72 14.67 12.55
CA ASP A 100 -8.22 15.66 13.50
C ASP A 100 -7.43 14.89 14.56
N GLY A 101 -6.16 14.65 14.24
CA GLY A 101 -5.24 13.96 15.13
C GLY A 101 -5.07 14.75 16.43
N PRO A 102 -4.75 14.07 17.54
CA PRO A 102 -4.35 14.79 18.74
C PRO A 102 -3.14 15.70 18.40
N PRO A 103 -2.93 16.81 19.16
CA PRO A 103 -1.73 17.63 19.02
C PRO A 103 -0.47 16.73 19.01
N LEU A 104 0.57 17.13 18.26
CA LEU A 104 1.78 16.32 18.01
C LEU A 104 2.34 15.57 19.24
N GLY A 105 2.27 16.18 20.43
CA GLY A 105 2.68 15.57 21.70
C GLY A 105 1.85 14.38 22.20
N ALA A 106 0.67 14.12 21.63
CA ALA A 106 -0.23 13.01 21.97
C ALA A 106 -0.47 12.04 20.81
N ALA A 107 0.12 12.28 19.63
CA ALA A 107 0.05 11.37 18.50
C ALA A 107 0.75 10.02 18.78
N TRP A 108 1.83 10.05 19.57
CA TRP A 108 2.51 8.84 20.04
C TRP A 108 1.59 7.97 20.90
N ASN A 109 0.83 8.57 21.83
CA ASN A 109 -0.09 7.86 22.71
C ASN A 109 -1.21 7.16 21.93
N VAL A 110 -1.76 7.84 20.91
CA VAL A 110 -2.79 7.25 20.06
C VAL A 110 -2.23 6.11 19.21
N PHE A 111 -1.02 6.26 18.66
CA PHE A 111 -0.36 5.19 17.94
C PHE A 111 -0.09 3.99 18.85
N ASP A 112 0.51 4.21 20.02
CA ASP A 112 0.90 3.14 20.92
C ASP A 112 -0.32 2.38 21.44
N ASN A 113 -1.41 3.08 21.80
CA ASN A 113 -2.67 2.44 22.18
C ASN A 113 -3.27 1.57 21.05
N ARG A 114 -3.15 2.00 19.78
CA ARG A 114 -3.62 1.21 18.63
C ARG A 114 -2.72 0.01 18.33
N MET A 115 -1.42 0.13 18.61
CA MET A 115 -0.44 -0.93 18.36
C MET A 115 -0.22 -1.87 19.56
N LYS A 116 -0.74 -1.52 20.74
CA LYS A 116 -0.65 -2.29 21.99
C LYS A 116 -1.03 -3.77 21.85
N PRO A 117 -2.06 -4.17 21.07
CA PRO A 117 -2.36 -5.59 20.85
C PRO A 117 -1.21 -6.38 20.22
N PHE A 118 -0.28 -5.72 19.52
CA PHE A 118 0.86 -6.33 18.85
C PHE A 118 2.17 -6.23 19.64
N LEU A 119 2.18 -5.57 20.81
CA LEU A 119 3.40 -5.26 21.58
C LEU A 119 4.22 -6.51 21.95
N TYR A 120 3.53 -7.61 22.26
CA TYR A 120 4.14 -8.86 22.70
C TYR A 120 4.38 -9.86 21.56
N LEU A 121 4.09 -9.48 20.32
CA LEU A 121 4.41 -10.33 19.18
C LEU A 121 5.92 -10.33 18.96
N GLN A 122 6.51 -11.52 19.06
CA GLN A 122 7.92 -11.71 18.74
C GLN A 122 8.16 -11.61 17.24
N LYS A 123 7.21 -12.08 16.41
CA LYS A 123 7.34 -12.18 14.95
C LYS A 123 5.96 -11.98 14.25
N PRO A 124 5.82 -11.02 13.32
CA PRO A 124 6.76 -9.93 13.06
C PRO A 124 6.90 -9.02 14.29
N HIS A 125 8.04 -8.33 14.42
CA HIS A 125 8.31 -7.47 15.57
C HIS A 125 7.33 -6.30 15.65
N TYR A 126 6.99 -5.90 16.88
CA TYR A 126 6.31 -4.64 17.14
C TYR A 126 7.07 -3.48 16.49
N ILE A 127 6.34 -2.61 15.79
CA ILE A 127 6.91 -1.44 15.13
C ILE A 127 6.75 -0.23 16.03
N ARG A 128 7.88 0.42 16.35
CA ARG A 128 7.89 1.65 17.14
C ARG A 128 7.34 2.83 16.34
N TYR A 129 6.80 3.80 17.06
CA TYR A 129 6.24 5.02 16.48
C TYR A 129 7.23 5.76 15.56
N ASP A 130 8.50 5.84 15.94
CA ASP A 130 9.53 6.52 15.14
C ASP A 130 9.76 5.86 13.78
N THR A 131 9.71 4.52 13.74
CA THR A 131 9.82 3.76 12.49
C THR A 131 8.61 4.02 11.60
N TYR A 132 7.40 4.02 12.18
CA TYR A 132 6.19 4.40 11.44
C TYR A 132 6.28 5.82 10.88
N LEU A 133 6.71 6.80 11.69
CA LEU A 133 6.89 8.18 11.28
C LEU A 133 7.92 8.32 10.16
N LEU A 134 9.04 7.60 10.25
CA LEU A 134 10.05 7.60 9.19
C LEU A 134 9.43 7.15 7.88
N HIS A 135 8.68 6.05 7.86
CA HIS A 135 8.03 5.55 6.64
C HIS A 135 6.92 6.50 6.12
N ALA A 136 6.11 7.05 7.01
CA ALA A 136 5.06 8.01 6.64
C ALA A 136 5.66 9.30 6.05
N ASN A 137 6.72 9.83 6.66
CA ASN A 137 7.42 11.02 6.18
C ASN A 137 8.14 10.75 4.86
N THR A 138 8.85 9.62 4.75
CA THR A 138 9.54 9.24 3.50
C THR A 138 8.57 9.13 2.34
N ALA A 139 7.36 8.59 2.58
CA ALA A 139 6.29 8.62 1.59
C ALA A 139 5.90 10.07 1.24
N ASN A 140 5.58 10.90 2.23
CA ASN A 140 5.09 12.27 2.02
C ASN A 140 6.02 13.19 1.20
N TYR A 141 7.34 12.98 1.25
CA TYR A 141 8.31 13.78 0.47
C TYR A 141 8.32 13.48 -1.04
N GLN A 142 7.64 12.43 -1.51
CA GLN A 142 7.61 11.99 -2.92
C GLN A 142 6.22 12.16 -3.58
N SER A 143 5.47 13.20 -3.20
CA SER A 143 4.03 13.34 -3.46
C SER A 143 3.58 13.19 -4.92
N GLY A 144 4.38 13.62 -5.91
CA GLY A 144 4.08 13.45 -7.34
C GLY A 144 4.22 12.00 -7.83
N ASP A 145 5.27 11.30 -7.38
CA ASP A 145 5.53 9.91 -7.74
C ASP A 145 4.62 8.94 -6.98
N LEU A 146 4.17 9.31 -5.78
CA LEU A 146 3.36 8.45 -4.92
C LEU A 146 1.99 8.11 -5.51
N VAL A 147 1.29 9.07 -6.14
CA VAL A 147 -0.05 8.81 -6.68
C VAL A 147 0.02 7.92 -7.91
N THR A 148 1.00 8.18 -8.78
CA THR A 148 1.28 7.31 -9.94
C THR A 148 1.60 5.89 -9.48
N ALA A 149 2.49 5.75 -8.48
CA ALA A 149 2.79 4.46 -7.87
C ALA A 149 1.56 3.81 -7.22
N ALA A 150 0.70 4.59 -6.55
CA ALA A 150 -0.53 4.10 -5.94
C ALA A 150 -1.51 3.56 -6.99
N VAL A 151 -1.66 4.25 -8.12
CA VAL A 151 -2.49 3.84 -9.26
C VAL A 151 -1.94 2.56 -9.89
N ASP A 152 -0.63 2.47 -10.09
CA ASP A 152 -0.02 1.28 -10.70
C ASP A 152 -0.13 0.05 -9.77
N LEU A 153 0.05 0.24 -8.47
CA LEU A 153 -0.21 -0.81 -7.47
C LEU A 153 -1.69 -1.22 -7.47
N LEU A 154 -2.60 -0.26 -7.61
CA LEU A 154 -4.04 -0.56 -7.66
C LEU A 154 -4.43 -1.32 -8.92
N LYS A 155 -3.87 -0.98 -10.07
CA LYS A 155 -4.06 -1.72 -11.33
C LYS A 155 -3.60 -3.17 -11.17
N ARG A 156 -2.44 -3.39 -10.56
CA ARG A 156 -1.95 -4.74 -10.23
C ARG A 156 -2.90 -5.47 -9.27
N GLY A 157 -3.40 -4.78 -8.25
CA GLY A 157 -4.39 -5.33 -7.33
C GLY A 157 -5.72 -5.70 -8.00
N VAL A 158 -6.23 -4.87 -8.93
CA VAL A 158 -7.42 -5.16 -9.73
C VAL A 158 -7.19 -6.39 -10.62
N ALA A 159 -6.03 -6.46 -11.28
CA ALA A 159 -5.68 -7.61 -12.11
C ALA A 159 -5.57 -8.90 -11.28
N ALA A 160 -4.93 -8.84 -10.11
CA ALA A 160 -4.84 -9.97 -9.18
C ALA A 160 -6.22 -10.41 -8.67
N LEU A 161 -7.11 -9.46 -8.36
CA LEU A 161 -8.50 -9.74 -7.97
C LEU A 161 -9.30 -10.41 -9.08
N THR A 162 -9.22 -9.90 -10.31
CA THR A 162 -9.89 -10.50 -11.47
C THR A 162 -9.37 -11.91 -11.70
N HIS A 163 -8.05 -12.09 -11.72
CA HIS A 163 -7.45 -13.41 -11.89
C HIS A 163 -7.82 -14.38 -10.76
N ALA A 164 -7.89 -13.92 -9.50
CA ALA A 164 -8.33 -14.73 -8.38
C ALA A 164 -9.79 -15.19 -8.53
N LEU A 165 -10.69 -14.28 -8.94
CA LEU A 165 -12.10 -14.59 -9.18
C LEU A 165 -12.30 -15.59 -10.32
N ASP A 166 -11.48 -15.49 -11.39
CA ASP A 166 -11.53 -16.43 -12.51
C ASP A 166 -11.03 -17.83 -12.13
N ARG A 167 -10.05 -17.91 -11.22
CA ARG A 167 -9.42 -19.17 -10.77
C ARG A 167 -10.13 -19.83 -9.59
N LEU A 168 -10.88 -19.06 -8.81
CA LEU A 168 -11.61 -19.51 -7.63
C LEU A 168 -13.10 -19.18 -7.77
N PRO A 169 -13.84 -20.02 -8.52
CA PRO A 169 -15.26 -19.80 -8.76
C PRO A 169 -16.15 -20.18 -7.57
N ASP A 170 -15.57 -20.66 -6.47
CA ASP A 170 -16.33 -21.06 -5.29
C ASP A 170 -16.99 -19.85 -4.61
N GLU A 171 -18.16 -20.07 -4.03
CA GLU A 171 -19.01 -19.02 -3.46
C GLU A 171 -18.29 -18.23 -2.35
N GLN A 172 -17.44 -18.89 -1.56
CA GLN A 172 -16.69 -18.25 -0.48
C GLN A 172 -15.64 -17.27 -1.02
N SER A 173 -14.86 -17.69 -2.02
CA SER A 173 -13.89 -16.83 -2.72
C SER A 173 -14.58 -15.66 -3.43
N GLN A 174 -15.72 -15.91 -4.08
CA GLN A 174 -16.53 -14.86 -4.72
C GLN A 174 -17.04 -13.84 -3.70
N HIS A 175 -17.58 -14.29 -2.57
CA HIS A 175 -18.04 -13.44 -1.47
C HIS A 175 -16.90 -12.61 -0.88
N MET A 176 -15.68 -13.16 -0.81
CA MET A 176 -14.50 -12.46 -0.29
C MET A 176 -13.93 -11.44 -1.27
N PHE A 177 -13.73 -11.79 -2.55
CA PHE A 177 -12.98 -10.96 -3.50
C PHE A 177 -13.85 -9.96 -4.28
N THR A 178 -15.14 -10.26 -4.53
CA THR A 178 -16.03 -9.35 -5.27
C THR A 178 -16.16 -7.98 -4.61
N PRO A 179 -16.37 -7.86 -3.28
CA PRO A 179 -16.46 -6.55 -2.65
C PRO A 179 -15.13 -5.78 -2.71
N LEU A 180 -13.99 -6.48 -2.58
CA LEU A 180 -12.65 -5.88 -2.72
C LEU A 180 -12.41 -5.33 -4.13
N LEU A 181 -12.88 -6.02 -5.17
CA LEU A 181 -12.83 -5.53 -6.55
C LEU A 181 -13.63 -4.24 -6.75
N LYS A 182 -14.80 -4.13 -6.12
CA LYS A 182 -15.60 -2.90 -6.13
C LYS A 182 -14.85 -1.75 -5.46
N VAL A 183 -14.27 -2.00 -4.29
CA VAL A 183 -13.44 -1.01 -3.57
C VAL A 183 -12.25 -0.56 -4.41
N ALA A 184 -11.53 -1.51 -5.02
CA ALA A 184 -10.35 -1.21 -5.82
C ALA A 184 -10.69 -0.33 -7.02
N LYS A 185 -11.75 -0.67 -7.76
CA LYS A 185 -12.22 0.14 -8.90
C LYS A 185 -12.68 1.54 -8.48
N ALA A 186 -13.41 1.65 -7.37
CA ALA A 186 -13.86 2.93 -6.86
C ALA A 186 -12.70 3.82 -6.40
N ASN A 187 -11.70 3.25 -5.71
CA ASN A 187 -10.50 3.98 -5.32
C ASN A 187 -9.64 4.39 -6.52
N ALA A 188 -9.64 3.62 -7.62
CA ALA A 188 -8.93 4.01 -8.84
C ALA A 188 -9.52 5.30 -9.42
N LEU A 189 -10.85 5.40 -9.43
CA LEU A 189 -11.55 6.62 -9.84
C LEU A 189 -11.17 7.80 -8.92
N SER A 190 -11.16 7.60 -7.60
CA SER A 190 -10.78 8.63 -6.65
C SER A 190 -9.33 9.08 -6.83
N MET A 191 -8.39 8.17 -7.08
CA MET A 191 -7.00 8.53 -7.39
C MET A 191 -6.89 9.35 -8.68
N MET A 192 -7.65 9.01 -9.73
CA MET A 192 -7.68 9.82 -10.96
C MET A 192 -8.30 11.20 -10.72
N MET A 193 -9.36 11.29 -9.91
CA MET A 193 -9.95 12.58 -9.52
C MET A 193 -8.92 13.47 -8.80
N TYR A 194 -8.10 12.89 -7.91
CA TYR A 194 -7.01 13.59 -7.25
C TYR A 194 -5.97 14.10 -8.25
N MET A 195 -5.49 13.23 -9.16
CA MET A 195 -4.50 13.60 -10.18
C MET A 195 -4.98 14.72 -11.10
N ASN A 196 -6.28 14.74 -11.42
CA ASN A 196 -6.89 15.78 -12.25
C ASN A 196 -7.23 17.06 -11.47
N GLY A 197 -6.87 17.16 -10.19
CA GLY A 197 -7.09 18.34 -9.36
C GLY A 197 -8.52 18.54 -8.88
N HIS A 198 -9.41 17.55 -9.02
CA HIS A 198 -10.80 17.62 -8.57
C HIS A 198 -10.98 17.52 -7.05
N CYS A 199 -9.89 17.47 -6.29
CA CYS A 199 -9.86 17.42 -4.83
C CYS A 199 -9.59 18.78 -4.16
N LYS A 200 -9.34 19.84 -4.94
CA LYS A 200 -9.20 21.20 -4.37
C LYS A 200 -10.48 21.58 -3.62
N ASP A 201 -10.31 22.08 -2.39
CA ASP A 201 -11.38 22.51 -1.49
C ASP A 201 -12.41 21.44 -1.10
N LYS A 202 -11.98 20.18 -1.12
CA LYS A 202 -12.78 19.04 -0.67
C LYS A 202 -12.19 18.40 0.58
N ASP A 203 -13.07 17.89 1.42
CA ASP A 203 -12.72 16.99 2.50
C ASP A 203 -12.79 15.53 2.00
N VAL A 204 -12.12 14.63 2.71
CA VAL A 204 -12.14 13.20 2.42
C VAL A 204 -13.00 12.46 3.43
N ASP A 205 -13.94 11.69 2.91
CA ASP A 205 -14.71 10.69 3.64
C ASP A 205 -14.26 9.27 3.28
N LEU A 206 -14.40 8.36 4.26
CA LEU A 206 -14.07 6.94 4.11
C LEU A 206 -15.38 6.13 4.15
N ASP A 207 -15.79 5.63 2.99
CA ASP A 207 -16.99 4.80 2.84
C ASP A 207 -16.65 3.30 2.96
N TRP A 208 -17.21 2.66 3.99
CA TRP A 208 -16.97 1.25 4.33
C TRP A 208 -18.08 0.31 3.85
N SER A 209 -19.02 0.79 3.03
CA SER A 209 -20.20 0.02 2.59
C SER A 209 -19.87 -1.26 1.80
N PHE A 210 -18.74 -1.30 1.11
CA PHE A 210 -18.32 -2.45 0.31
C PHE A 210 -17.41 -3.42 1.08
N SER A 211 -16.60 -2.93 2.01
CA SER A 211 -15.67 -3.78 2.76
C SER A 211 -15.40 -3.20 4.15
N PRO A 212 -15.42 -4.02 5.21
CA PRO A 212 -15.05 -3.58 6.54
C PRO A 212 -13.55 -3.32 6.68
N SER A 213 -12.72 -3.83 5.76
CA SER A 213 -11.25 -3.74 5.83
C SER A 213 -10.67 -2.64 4.94
N PHE A 214 -11.37 -2.30 3.84
CA PHE A 214 -10.89 -1.32 2.86
C PHE A 214 -12.00 -0.33 2.51
N PRO A 215 -11.84 0.96 2.82
CA PRO A 215 -12.81 1.98 2.46
C PRO A 215 -12.65 2.41 1.01
N VAL A 216 -13.73 2.92 0.45
CA VAL A 216 -13.69 3.81 -0.70
C VAL A 216 -13.44 5.22 -0.22
N ILE A 217 -12.38 5.85 -0.71
CA ILE A 217 -12.05 7.25 -0.46
C ILE A 217 -12.97 8.11 -1.32
N LYS A 218 -13.79 8.95 -0.71
CA LYS A 218 -14.71 9.86 -1.40
C LYS A 218 -14.34 11.31 -1.10
N PHE A 219 -14.36 12.15 -2.13
CA PHE A 219 -14.21 13.59 -1.95
C PHE A 219 -15.58 14.25 -1.75
N LYS A 220 -15.73 14.99 -0.66
CA LYS A 220 -16.93 15.77 -0.33
C LYS A 220 -16.60 17.25 -0.31
N LYS A 221 -17.59 18.12 -0.57
CA LYS A 221 -17.41 19.55 -0.37
C LYS A 221 -17.14 19.81 1.12
N LYS A 222 -16.23 20.74 1.43
CA LYS A 222 -16.00 21.20 2.81
C LYS A 222 -17.31 21.61 3.45
N ALA A 223 -17.59 21.10 4.64
CA ALA A 223 -18.70 21.62 5.44
C ALA A 223 -18.37 23.07 5.83
N GLU A 224 -19.27 24.01 5.54
CA GLU A 224 -19.15 25.36 6.10
C GLU A 224 -19.18 25.23 7.63
N LYS A 225 -18.04 25.51 8.29
CA LYS A 225 -18.05 25.64 9.75
C LYS A 225 -19.03 26.76 10.09
N PRO A 226 -20.04 26.53 10.95
CA PRO A 226 -20.90 27.61 11.39
C PRO A 226 -20.01 28.69 11.99
N ALA A 227 -20.13 29.92 11.49
CA ALA A 227 -19.40 31.07 11.99
C ALA A 227 -19.59 31.11 13.51
N ARG A 228 -18.49 30.93 14.26
CA ARG A 228 -18.50 31.13 15.70
C ARG A 228 -18.93 32.59 15.93
N LYS A 229 -20.14 32.76 16.48
CA LYS A 229 -20.60 34.02 17.07
C LYS A 229 -19.85 34.27 18.37
#